data_AF-A0AAD1YPB8-F1
#
_entry.id   AF-A0AAD1YPB8-F1
#
_cell.length_a   1.000
_cell.length_b   1.000
_cell.length_c   1.000
_cell.angle_alpha   90.00
_cell.angle_beta   90.00
_cell.angle_gamma   90.00
#
_symmetry.space_group_name_H-M   'P 1'
#
loop_
_entity.id
_entity.type
_entity.pdbx_description
1 polymer ?
#
loop_
_entity_poly.entity_id
_entity_poly.type
_entity_poly.pdbx_seq_one_letter_code
_entity_poly.pdbx_strand_id
1 'polypeptide(L)'
;MEKLLIFVFSFSLSLFGVTSRSETTFNVLHYGAVGNGRTDDTHALEISSANNVILSGLTFKDVPHMHVILKSLTSVYVSNITIDSPGDSPNTDGIHIAGSTNVFIDHCRIGTGDDCISIVTGTSYVKISNIVCGPGHGISIGSLGKYGSHDTVENVEVSNVVFIRTTNGARIKTWQGGSGFARNMIFEKILSHESSRIIDIDQFYCDHMHCVTQESALKVSNITFRQILGTSSTQTAVNLACSSSVPCTDIVLDDIYILQNDKQRASVACNNAYGSVQGMKVPDVSCLNQM
;
A
#
# COMPACT_ATOMS: atom_id res chain seq x y z
N MET A 1 42.96 56.69 -1.15
CA MET A 1 42.89 55.59 -0.16
C MET A 1 41.46 55.09 -0.15
N GLU A 2 41.26 53.88 -0.66
CA GLU A 2 39.97 53.25 -0.93
C GLU A 2 39.17 53.03 0.38
N LYS A 3 37.87 53.30 0.33
CA LYS A 3 36.95 52.98 1.43
C LYS A 3 36.51 51.52 1.27
N LEU A 4 37.04 50.65 2.13
CA LEU A 4 36.63 49.26 2.25
C LEU A 4 35.21 49.21 2.86
N LEU A 5 34.23 48.78 2.08
CA LEU A 5 32.87 48.50 2.57
C LEU A 5 32.84 47.05 3.06
N ILE A 6 32.73 46.84 4.37
CA ILE A 6 32.56 45.50 4.96
C ILE A 6 31.05 45.23 5.09
N PHE A 7 30.54 44.26 4.33
CA PHE A 7 29.21 43.70 4.55
C PHE A 7 29.30 42.57 5.57
N VAL A 8 28.73 42.78 6.76
CA VAL A 8 28.53 41.72 7.75
C VAL A 8 27.19 41.05 7.46
N PHE A 9 27.22 39.88 6.81
CA PHE A 9 26.05 39.01 6.73
C PHE A 9 25.91 38.23 8.03
N SER A 10 25.00 38.68 8.90
CA SER A 10 24.54 37.90 10.04
C SER A 10 23.62 36.78 9.54
N PHE A 11 24.16 35.58 9.35
CA PHE A 11 23.33 34.38 9.18
C PHE A 11 22.78 33.96 10.55
N SER A 12 21.56 34.37 10.88
CA SER A 12 20.84 33.80 12.00
C SER A 12 20.37 32.40 11.59
N LEU A 13 21.14 31.37 11.95
CA LEU A 13 20.67 29.99 11.86
C LEU A 13 19.66 29.80 13.00
N SER A 14 18.38 30.06 12.74
CA SER A 14 17.31 29.70 13.69
C SER A 14 17.16 28.18 13.66
N LEU A 15 17.95 27.50 14.49
CA LEU A 15 17.65 26.16 14.98
C LEU A 15 16.35 26.27 15.80
N PHE A 16 15.21 26.19 15.12
CA PHE A 16 13.95 25.89 15.77
C PHE A 16 14.02 24.42 16.21
N GLY A 17 14.66 24.18 17.35
CA GLY A 17 14.39 23.00 18.15
C GLY A 17 12.98 23.15 18.69
N VAL A 18 11.98 22.66 17.94
CA VAL A 18 10.63 22.47 18.48
C VAL A 18 10.74 21.35 19.50
N THR A 19 11.01 21.72 20.75
CA THR A 19 10.79 20.84 21.90
C THR A 19 9.31 20.90 22.23
N SER A 20 8.50 20.23 21.40
CA SER A 20 7.12 19.92 21.75
C SER A 20 7.15 18.92 22.90
N ARG A 21 6.41 19.19 23.99
CA ARG A 21 6.06 18.13 24.94
C ARG A 21 5.32 17.08 24.13
N SER A 22 5.95 15.92 23.98
CA SER A 22 5.49 14.84 23.10
C SER A 22 4.17 14.27 23.60
N GLU A 23 3.06 14.89 23.21
CA GLU A 23 1.85 14.13 22.95
C GLU A 23 2.17 13.26 21.73
N THR A 24 2.33 11.96 21.99
CA THR A 24 2.54 10.94 20.95
C THR A 24 1.22 10.52 20.30
N THR A 25 0.09 11.06 20.76
CA THR A 25 -1.25 10.68 20.33
C THR A 25 -2.01 11.91 19.86
N PHE A 26 -2.34 11.93 18.57
CA PHE A 26 -3.18 12.96 17.97
C PHE A 26 -4.60 12.42 17.83
N ASN A 27 -5.53 12.91 18.66
CA ASN A 27 -6.97 12.63 18.52
C ASN A 27 -7.66 13.82 17.86
N VAL A 28 -7.92 13.69 16.57
CA VAL A 28 -8.60 14.68 15.74
C VAL A 28 -10.04 14.99 16.18
N LEU A 29 -10.72 14.07 16.89
CA LEU A 29 -12.07 14.31 17.43
C LEU A 29 -12.04 15.41 18.50
N HIS A 30 -10.92 15.60 19.20
CA HIS A 30 -10.75 16.73 20.12
C HIS A 30 -10.76 18.09 19.39
N TYR A 31 -10.48 18.10 18.09
CA TYR A 31 -10.42 19.29 17.25
C TYR A 31 -11.65 19.43 16.33
N GLY A 32 -12.71 18.66 16.59
CA GLY A 32 -14.00 18.81 15.93
C GLY A 32 -14.17 18.04 14.62
N ALA A 33 -13.26 17.10 14.30
CA ALA A 33 -13.46 16.20 13.16
C ALA A 33 -14.71 15.32 13.37
N VAL A 34 -15.55 15.21 12.34
CA VAL A 34 -16.73 14.35 12.34
C VAL A 34 -16.67 13.41 11.13
N GLY A 35 -16.40 12.12 11.35
CA GLY A 35 -16.39 11.12 10.28
C GLY A 35 -17.79 10.87 9.71
N ASN A 36 -18.24 11.72 8.79
CA ASN A 36 -19.57 11.67 8.18
C ASN A 36 -19.52 11.62 6.63
N GLY A 37 -18.31 11.61 6.05
CA GLY A 37 -18.10 11.56 4.60
C GLY A 37 -18.41 12.87 3.87
N ARG A 38 -18.48 14.02 4.58
CA ARG A 38 -18.77 15.35 4.01
C ARG A 38 -17.78 16.41 4.50
N THR A 39 -16.77 16.71 3.69
CA THR A 39 -16.04 18.00 3.60
C THR A 39 -15.34 18.59 4.84
N ASP A 40 -15.43 18.01 6.03
CA ASP A 40 -14.52 18.29 7.17
C ASP A 40 -13.53 17.15 7.46
N ASP A 41 -13.57 16.09 6.63
CA ASP A 41 -12.62 14.98 6.67
C ASP A 41 -11.22 15.47 6.23
N THR A 42 -10.37 15.86 7.18
CA THR A 42 -8.96 16.20 6.92
C THR A 42 -8.04 15.02 7.18
N HIS A 43 -6.99 14.89 6.36
CA HIS A 43 -5.87 14.01 6.70
C HIS A 43 -5.17 14.52 7.96
N ALA A 44 -4.53 13.62 8.72
CA ALA A 44 -3.85 14.02 9.96
C ALA A 44 -2.46 14.63 9.71
N LEU A 45 -1.68 14.06 8.78
CA LEU A 45 -0.34 14.53 8.45
C LEU A 45 -0.04 14.36 6.97
N GLU A 46 0.28 15.46 6.28
CA GLU A 46 0.90 15.43 4.95
C GLU A 46 2.32 15.98 5.02
N ILE A 47 3.27 15.21 4.48
CA ILE A 47 4.64 15.64 4.24
C ILE A 47 4.87 15.64 2.74
N SER A 48 5.16 16.82 2.19
CA SER A 48 5.29 17.02 0.75
C SER A 48 6.61 17.68 0.36
N SER A 49 7.17 17.29 -0.79
CA SER A 49 8.29 18.00 -1.46
C SER A 49 9.53 18.18 -0.59
N ALA A 50 9.91 17.13 0.14
CA ALA A 50 11.03 17.14 1.06
C ALA A 50 11.99 15.97 0.82
N ASN A 51 13.22 16.13 1.29
CA ASN A 51 14.26 15.10 1.21
C ASN A 51 14.73 14.74 2.63
N ASN A 52 15.14 13.49 2.84
CA ASN A 52 15.67 12.99 4.11
C ASN A 52 14.67 13.16 5.27
N VAL A 53 13.47 12.63 5.08
CA VAL A 53 12.38 12.69 6.07
C VAL A 53 12.48 11.50 7.02
N ILE A 54 12.41 11.76 8.33
CA ILE A 54 12.30 10.73 9.36
C ILE A 54 11.01 10.96 10.13
N LEU A 55 10.14 9.95 10.16
CA LEU A 55 8.89 9.94 10.92
C LEU A 55 8.92 8.75 11.87
N SER A 56 8.82 8.97 13.18
CA SER A 56 8.91 7.86 14.13
C SER A 56 8.09 8.05 15.40
N GLY A 57 7.54 6.96 15.93
CA GLY A 57 6.98 6.91 17.28
C GLY A 57 5.63 7.63 17.48
N LEU A 58 4.93 7.95 16.38
CA LEU A 58 3.63 8.62 16.44
C LEU A 58 2.48 7.61 16.49
N THR A 59 1.44 7.99 17.22
CA THR A 59 0.14 7.30 17.25
C THR A 59 -0.93 8.21 16.65
N PHE A 60 -1.65 7.72 15.66
CA PHE A 60 -2.82 8.37 15.08
C PHE A 60 -4.06 7.55 15.42
N LYS A 61 -5.12 8.23 15.88
CA LYS A 61 -6.35 7.58 16.31
C LYS A 61 -7.57 8.28 15.73
N ASP A 62 -8.48 7.47 15.17
CA ASP A 62 -9.80 7.88 14.68
C ASP A 62 -9.74 9.09 13.72
N VAL A 63 -8.77 9.09 12.79
CA VAL A 63 -8.62 10.15 11.77
C VAL A 63 -9.77 10.05 10.76
N PRO A 64 -10.47 11.16 10.41
CA PRO A 64 -11.66 11.11 9.56
C PRO A 64 -11.35 10.78 8.09
N HIS A 65 -10.07 10.76 7.71
CA HIS A 65 -9.56 10.45 6.39
C HIS A 65 -8.19 9.76 6.51
N MET A 66 -7.39 9.75 5.44
CA MET A 66 -6.02 9.24 5.43
C MET A 66 -5.15 9.79 6.59
N HIS A 67 -4.41 8.93 7.26
CA HIS A 67 -3.61 9.31 8.45
C HIS A 67 -2.31 10.01 8.05
N VAL A 68 -1.49 9.38 7.22
CA VAL A 68 -0.19 9.89 6.80
C VAL A 68 -0.08 9.92 5.27
N ILE A 69 0.20 11.08 4.69
CA ILE A 69 0.46 11.27 3.26
C ILE A 69 1.94 11.63 3.07
N LEU A 70 2.64 10.85 2.25
CA LEU A 70 4.03 11.02 1.86
C LEU A 70 4.09 11.32 0.36
N LYS A 71 4.34 12.58 0.00
CA LYS A 71 4.17 13.05 -1.38
C LYS A 71 5.43 13.72 -1.93
N SER A 72 5.90 13.27 -3.08
CA SER A 72 7.04 13.89 -3.77
C SER A 72 8.31 13.95 -2.90
N LEU A 73 8.60 12.85 -2.21
CA LEU A 73 9.71 12.75 -1.26
C LEU A 73 10.89 11.94 -1.81
N THR A 74 12.10 12.28 -1.37
CA THR A 74 13.29 11.45 -1.60
C THR A 74 13.92 11.06 -0.27
N SER A 75 14.21 9.78 -0.08
CA SER A 75 14.82 9.23 1.15
C SER A 75 13.93 9.49 2.37
N VAL A 76 13.03 8.55 2.64
CA VAL A 76 12.07 8.61 3.74
C VAL A 76 12.25 7.39 4.63
N TYR A 77 12.31 7.59 5.95
CA TYR A 77 12.32 6.52 6.93
C TYR A 77 11.15 6.72 7.90
N VAL A 78 10.18 5.81 7.85
CA VAL A 78 9.03 5.74 8.75
C VAL A 78 9.20 4.55 9.67
N SER A 79 9.09 4.74 10.98
CA SER A 79 9.21 3.62 11.93
C SER A 79 8.33 3.75 13.17
N ASN A 80 7.95 2.63 13.79
CA ASN A 80 7.24 2.63 15.08
C ASN A 80 5.95 3.47 15.08
N ILE A 81 5.23 3.48 13.95
CA ILE A 81 3.95 4.18 13.84
C ILE A 81 2.82 3.26 14.26
N THR A 82 1.90 3.80 15.07
CA THR A 82 0.63 3.13 15.40
C THR A 82 -0.52 3.92 14.80
N ILE A 83 -1.40 3.24 14.07
CA ILE A 83 -2.63 3.80 13.51
C ILE A 83 -3.78 2.90 13.98
N ASP A 84 -4.82 3.50 14.56
CA ASP A 84 -6.00 2.82 15.10
C ASP A 84 -7.27 3.57 14.72
N SER A 85 -8.02 3.03 13.76
CA SER A 85 -9.31 3.53 13.31
C SER A 85 -10.29 2.36 13.07
N PRO A 86 -11.61 2.58 13.18
CA PRO A 86 -12.60 1.52 12.97
C PRO A 86 -12.53 0.93 11.55
N GLY A 87 -12.72 -0.39 11.45
CA GLY A 87 -12.62 -1.13 10.18
C GLY A 87 -13.71 -0.80 9.14
N ASP A 88 -14.75 -0.07 9.54
CA ASP A 88 -15.84 0.41 8.70
C ASP A 88 -15.73 1.91 8.37
N SER A 89 -14.62 2.56 8.74
CA SER A 89 -14.37 3.99 8.47
C SER A 89 -13.87 4.20 7.04
N PRO A 90 -14.68 4.76 6.13
CA PRO A 90 -14.31 4.88 4.72
C PRO A 90 -13.11 5.81 4.52
N ASN A 91 -12.24 5.50 3.55
CA ASN A 91 -11.13 6.37 3.11
C ASN A 91 -10.12 6.75 4.19
N THR A 92 -9.97 5.91 5.22
CA THR A 92 -9.05 6.11 6.34
C THR A 92 -7.70 5.44 6.13
N ASP A 93 -7.10 5.55 4.94
CA ASP A 93 -5.83 4.90 4.61
C ASP A 93 -4.75 5.22 5.68
N GLY A 94 -3.89 4.26 5.98
CA GLY A 94 -2.85 4.43 6.99
C GLY A 94 -1.72 5.30 6.49
N ILE A 95 -0.85 4.74 5.65
CA ILE A 95 0.26 5.47 5.02
C ILE A 95 0.08 5.48 3.50
N HIS A 96 -0.16 6.66 2.94
CA HIS A 96 -0.30 6.90 1.51
C HIS A 96 1.00 7.46 0.91
N ILE A 97 1.54 6.81 -0.12
CA ILE A 97 2.83 7.15 -0.73
C ILE A 97 2.63 7.49 -2.20
N ALA A 98 2.98 8.72 -2.59
CA ALA A 98 2.83 9.21 -3.95
C ALA A 98 4.10 9.92 -4.45
N GLY A 99 4.51 9.65 -5.69
CA GLY A 99 5.60 10.38 -6.35
C GLY A 99 6.95 10.33 -5.61
N SER A 100 7.20 9.30 -4.79
CA SER A 100 8.32 9.27 -3.85
C SER A 100 9.35 8.20 -4.17
N THR A 101 10.61 8.39 -3.77
CA THR A 101 11.68 7.41 -4.02
C THR A 101 12.53 7.16 -2.78
N ASN A 102 13.05 5.94 -2.65
CA ASN A 102 13.81 5.47 -1.48
C ASN A 102 12.99 5.61 -0.19
N VAL A 103 11.86 4.90 -0.12
CA VAL A 103 10.95 4.94 1.03
C VAL A 103 11.09 3.66 1.84
N PHE A 104 11.34 3.79 3.13
CA PHE A 104 11.51 2.69 4.07
C PHE A 104 10.45 2.82 5.18
N ILE A 105 9.63 1.79 5.37
CA ILE A 105 8.60 1.74 6.41
C ILE A 105 8.79 0.47 7.23
N ASP A 106 8.93 0.62 8.55
CA ASP A 106 9.35 -0.49 9.40
C ASP A 106 8.68 -0.47 10.79
N HIS A 107 8.36 -1.63 11.35
CA HIS A 107 7.79 -1.77 12.70
C HIS A 107 6.53 -0.92 12.94
N CYS A 108 5.53 -1.00 12.05
CA CYS A 108 4.27 -0.28 12.20
C CYS A 108 3.09 -1.21 12.53
N ARG A 109 2.15 -0.71 13.32
CA ARG A 109 0.84 -1.35 13.56
C ARG A 109 -0.25 -0.45 13.02
N ILE A 110 -1.04 -0.94 12.06
CA ILE A 110 -1.99 -0.13 11.31
C ILE A 110 -3.35 -0.84 11.26
N GLY A 111 -4.36 -0.26 11.90
CA GLY A 111 -5.77 -0.64 11.78
C GLY A 111 -6.57 0.52 11.21
N THR A 112 -7.28 0.28 10.12
CA THR A 112 -7.97 1.29 9.31
C THR A 112 -9.27 0.70 8.73
N GLY A 113 -10.11 1.55 8.14
CA GLY A 113 -11.21 1.11 7.29
C GLY A 113 -10.88 1.09 5.79
N ASP A 114 -9.67 1.49 5.41
CA ASP A 114 -9.15 1.38 4.03
C ASP A 114 -7.72 0.78 4.01
N ASP A 115 -6.89 1.07 3.00
CA ASP A 115 -5.53 0.53 2.86
C ASP A 115 -4.66 0.83 4.09
N CYS A 116 -3.96 -0.18 4.62
CA CYS A 116 -2.96 0.07 5.67
C CYS A 116 -1.80 0.90 5.10
N ILE A 117 -1.33 0.51 3.91
CA ILE A 117 -0.32 1.25 3.15
C ILE A 117 -0.72 1.21 1.68
N SER A 118 -0.81 2.38 1.04
CA SER A 118 -1.10 2.49 -0.38
C SER A 118 0.07 3.16 -1.11
N ILE A 119 0.58 2.53 -2.17
CA ILE A 119 1.67 3.03 -3.01
C ILE A 119 1.10 3.38 -4.37
N VAL A 120 1.12 4.66 -4.74
CA VAL A 120 0.57 5.14 -6.02
C VAL A 120 1.65 5.69 -6.94
N THR A 121 1.21 6.16 -8.10
CA THR A 121 2.04 6.59 -9.24
C THR A 121 3.25 7.46 -8.90
N GLY A 122 4.30 7.31 -9.71
CA GLY A 122 5.57 8.02 -9.57
C GLY A 122 6.42 7.54 -8.41
N THR A 123 6.09 6.38 -7.81
CA THR A 123 6.78 5.85 -6.63
C THR A 123 7.73 4.72 -7.00
N SER A 124 8.94 4.72 -6.45
CA SER A 124 9.95 3.68 -6.72
C SER A 124 10.84 3.39 -5.52
N TYR A 125 11.47 2.22 -5.49
CA TYR A 125 12.41 1.82 -4.42
C TYR A 125 11.78 1.94 -3.03
N VAL A 126 10.75 1.12 -2.80
CA VAL A 126 10.01 1.09 -1.54
C VAL A 126 10.33 -0.21 -0.81
N LYS A 127 10.70 -0.12 0.47
CA LYS A 127 10.84 -1.28 1.37
C LYS A 127 9.91 -1.16 2.56
N ILE A 128 9.08 -2.16 2.76
CA ILE A 128 8.12 -2.25 3.85
C ILE A 128 8.42 -3.52 4.64
N SER A 129 8.66 -3.42 5.93
CA SER A 129 8.94 -4.57 6.79
C SER A 129 8.29 -4.50 8.17
N ASN A 130 8.06 -5.66 8.78
CA ASN A 130 7.62 -5.78 10.16
C ASN A 130 6.31 -5.03 10.44
N ILE A 131 5.28 -5.31 9.64
CA ILE A 131 3.99 -4.61 9.70
C ILE A 131 2.92 -5.53 10.29
N VAL A 132 2.13 -5.01 11.21
CA VAL A 132 0.84 -5.60 11.58
C VAL A 132 -0.26 -4.74 10.99
N CYS A 133 -0.98 -5.28 10.00
CA CYS A 133 -2.03 -4.58 9.26
C CYS A 133 -3.38 -5.26 9.52
N GLY A 134 -4.35 -4.54 10.09
CA GLY A 134 -5.66 -5.12 10.36
C GLY A 134 -6.44 -4.49 11.51
N PRO A 135 -7.74 -4.21 11.33
CA PRO A 135 -8.53 -4.34 10.09
C PRO A 135 -8.06 -3.35 8.99
N GLY A 136 -8.60 -3.48 7.77
CA GLY A 136 -8.28 -2.59 6.63
C GLY A 136 -8.28 -3.31 5.27
N HIS A 137 -7.75 -2.67 4.24
CA HIS A 137 -7.70 -3.19 2.86
C HIS A 137 -6.34 -3.79 2.45
N GLY A 138 -5.40 -3.92 3.40
CA GLY A 138 -4.10 -4.54 3.16
C GLY A 138 -3.02 -3.55 2.74
N ILE A 139 -1.98 -4.04 2.06
CA ILE A 139 -0.93 -3.23 1.46
C ILE A 139 -1.17 -3.23 -0.05
N SER A 140 -1.45 -2.05 -0.61
CA SER A 140 -1.94 -1.91 -1.97
C SER A 140 -0.99 -1.12 -2.85
N ILE A 141 -0.72 -1.65 -4.04
CA ILE A 141 -0.19 -0.88 -5.17
C ILE A 141 -1.37 -0.34 -5.97
N GLY A 142 -1.43 0.98 -6.11
CA GLY A 142 -2.48 1.69 -6.82
C GLY A 142 -3.58 2.27 -5.92
N SER A 143 -4.70 2.72 -6.49
CA SER A 143 -5.09 2.46 -7.88
C SER A 143 -4.23 3.23 -8.89
N LEU A 144 -3.81 2.57 -9.97
CA LEU A 144 -3.00 3.15 -11.05
C LEU A 144 -3.78 3.22 -12.37
N GLY A 145 -3.55 4.25 -13.17
CA GLY A 145 -4.08 4.38 -14.53
C GLY A 145 -5.47 5.02 -14.62
N LYS A 146 -5.91 5.74 -13.57
CA LYS A 146 -7.25 6.34 -13.52
C LYS A 146 -7.45 7.29 -14.71
N TYR A 147 -8.61 7.20 -15.36
CA TYR A 147 -8.93 8.00 -16.56
C TYR A 147 -7.94 7.82 -17.72
N GLY A 148 -7.32 6.64 -17.83
CA GLY A 148 -6.33 6.36 -18.87
C GLY A 148 -4.96 7.00 -18.62
N SER A 149 -4.69 7.46 -17.38
CA SER A 149 -3.40 8.04 -17.02
C SER A 149 -2.25 7.08 -17.26
N HIS A 150 -1.07 7.66 -17.48
CA HIS A 150 0.19 6.91 -17.49
C HIS A 150 0.79 6.90 -16.09
N ASP A 151 0.65 5.77 -15.40
CA ASP A 151 1.09 5.62 -14.02
C ASP A 151 2.17 4.56 -13.86
N THR A 152 3.15 4.83 -12.99
CA THR A 152 4.28 3.94 -12.78
C THR A 152 4.53 3.68 -11.31
N VAL A 153 4.75 2.40 -10.97
CA VAL A 153 5.31 1.98 -9.67
C VAL A 153 6.30 0.84 -9.92
N GLU A 154 7.49 0.92 -9.33
CA GLU A 154 8.48 -0.15 -9.49
C GLU A 154 9.42 -0.33 -8.31
N ASN A 155 10.01 -1.54 -8.21
CA ASN A 155 11.01 -1.88 -7.20
C ASN A 155 10.44 -1.75 -5.78
N VAL A 156 9.44 -2.59 -5.48
CA VAL A 156 8.76 -2.62 -4.18
C VAL A 156 9.04 -3.95 -3.49
N GLU A 157 9.56 -3.90 -2.26
CA GLU A 157 9.76 -5.07 -1.41
C GLU A 157 8.89 -4.95 -0.15
N VAL A 158 8.01 -5.91 0.07
CA VAL A 158 7.16 -6.01 1.26
C VAL A 158 7.49 -7.33 1.95
N SER A 159 7.91 -7.28 3.21
CA SER A 159 8.33 -8.47 3.96
C SER A 159 7.86 -8.48 5.40
N ASN A 160 7.74 -9.66 6.01
CA ASN A 160 7.40 -9.82 7.43
C ASN A 160 6.11 -9.06 7.81
N VAL A 161 5.00 -9.38 7.14
CA VAL A 161 3.71 -8.72 7.37
C VAL A 161 2.72 -9.70 7.97
N VAL A 162 1.98 -9.24 8.98
CA VAL A 162 0.82 -9.94 9.52
C VAL A 162 -0.44 -9.20 9.11
N PHE A 163 -1.27 -9.82 8.28
CA PHE A 163 -2.62 -9.32 7.95
C PHE A 163 -3.65 -9.92 8.91
N ILE A 164 -4.47 -9.08 9.53
CA ILE A 164 -5.50 -9.50 10.49
C ILE A 164 -6.85 -8.96 10.03
N ARG A 165 -7.76 -9.84 9.61
CA ARG A 165 -9.14 -9.48 9.25
C ARG A 165 -9.23 -8.32 8.25
N THR A 166 -8.31 -8.30 7.29
CA THR A 166 -8.29 -7.33 6.19
C THR A 166 -9.13 -7.83 5.02
N THR A 167 -9.68 -6.93 4.20
CA THR A 167 -10.39 -7.34 2.98
C THR A 167 -9.42 -7.85 1.91
N ASN A 168 -8.18 -7.34 1.90
CA ASN A 168 -7.11 -7.86 1.06
C ASN A 168 -5.78 -7.93 1.82
N GLY A 169 -4.83 -8.72 1.33
CA GLY A 169 -3.46 -8.78 1.84
C GLY A 169 -2.52 -7.93 1.00
N ALA A 170 -1.72 -8.60 0.15
CA ALA A 170 -0.89 -7.97 -0.86
C ALA A 170 -1.73 -7.73 -2.13
N ARG A 171 -2.01 -6.46 -2.44
CA ARG A 171 -2.93 -6.06 -3.51
C ARG A 171 -2.25 -5.20 -4.57
N ILE A 172 -2.57 -5.42 -5.84
CA ILE A 172 -2.24 -4.56 -6.98
C ILE A 172 -3.53 -4.24 -7.72
N LYS A 173 -3.92 -2.97 -7.76
CA LYS A 173 -5.16 -2.50 -8.40
C LYS A 173 -4.85 -1.50 -9.51
N THR A 174 -5.29 -1.77 -10.73
CA THR A 174 -5.13 -0.87 -11.88
C THR A 174 -6.47 -0.63 -12.55
N TRP A 175 -6.72 0.61 -12.97
CA TRP A 175 -7.92 0.98 -13.71
C TRP A 175 -7.92 0.39 -15.11
N GLN A 176 -9.09 -0.02 -15.56
CA GLN A 176 -9.32 -0.34 -16.97
C GLN A 176 -9.03 0.88 -17.84
N GLY A 177 -8.41 0.68 -18.99
CA GLY A 177 -8.02 1.76 -19.90
C GLY A 177 -6.70 2.43 -19.55
N GLY A 178 -6.15 2.20 -18.36
CA GLY A 178 -4.90 2.78 -17.87
C GLY A 178 -3.66 2.40 -18.68
N SER A 179 -2.59 3.17 -18.54
CA SER A 179 -1.30 2.92 -19.19
C SER A 179 -0.13 3.06 -18.21
N GLY A 180 1.06 2.58 -18.59
CA GLY A 180 2.25 2.58 -17.73
C GLY A 180 2.59 1.18 -17.20
N PHE A 181 3.13 1.08 -15.98
CA PHE A 181 3.57 -0.20 -15.43
C PHE A 181 3.59 -0.29 -13.90
N ALA A 182 3.34 -1.49 -13.39
CA ALA A 182 3.59 -1.93 -12.02
C ALA A 182 4.52 -3.15 -12.11
N ARG A 183 5.79 -3.01 -11.72
CA ARG A 183 6.77 -4.10 -11.93
C ARG A 183 7.82 -4.24 -10.85
N ASN A 184 8.52 -5.37 -10.86
CA ASN A 184 9.64 -5.68 -9.98
C ASN A 184 9.23 -5.56 -8.51
N MET A 185 8.35 -6.47 -8.08
CA MET A 185 7.81 -6.46 -6.73
C MET A 185 7.97 -7.80 -6.05
N ILE A 186 8.27 -7.77 -4.76
CA ILE A 186 8.37 -8.96 -3.92
C ILE A 186 7.48 -8.75 -2.71
N PHE A 187 6.57 -9.67 -2.47
CA PHE A 187 5.76 -9.80 -1.27
C PHE A 187 6.16 -11.12 -0.61
N GLU A 188 6.87 -11.06 0.52
CA GLU A 188 7.40 -12.27 1.16
C GLU A 188 7.17 -12.36 2.67
N LYS A 189 7.16 -13.58 3.21
CA LYS A 189 7.03 -13.83 4.66
C LYS A 189 5.78 -13.17 5.23
N ILE A 190 4.64 -13.52 4.65
CA ILE A 190 3.33 -12.97 5.01
C ILE A 190 2.56 -14.01 5.82
N LEU A 191 2.03 -13.58 6.96
CA LEU A 191 1.07 -14.35 7.74
C LEU A 191 -0.30 -13.69 7.64
N SER A 192 -1.33 -14.44 7.26
CA SER A 192 -2.71 -13.95 7.25
C SER A 192 -3.58 -14.64 8.29
N HIS A 193 -4.37 -13.86 9.00
CA HIS A 193 -5.37 -14.32 9.94
C HIS A 193 -6.75 -13.75 9.55
N GLU A 194 -7.60 -14.61 8.98
CA GLU A 194 -8.98 -14.31 8.61
C GLU A 194 -9.16 -13.13 7.62
N SER A 195 -8.16 -12.83 6.79
CA SER A 195 -8.30 -11.83 5.72
C SER A 195 -9.03 -12.40 4.51
N SER A 196 -9.68 -11.60 3.67
CA SER A 196 -10.42 -12.14 2.52
C SER A 196 -9.47 -12.51 1.35
N ARG A 197 -9.11 -11.59 0.44
CA ARG A 197 -8.19 -11.89 -0.68
C ARG A 197 -6.74 -11.60 -0.29
N ILE A 198 -6.01 -12.61 0.15
CA ILE A 198 -4.64 -12.46 0.68
C ILE A 198 -3.67 -12.02 -0.43
N ILE A 199 -3.83 -12.54 -1.64
CA ILE A 199 -3.14 -12.06 -2.84
C ILE A 199 -4.21 -11.58 -3.81
N ASP A 200 -4.09 -10.35 -4.29
CA ASP A 200 -5.05 -9.77 -5.23
C ASP A 200 -4.33 -8.96 -6.30
N ILE A 201 -4.47 -9.34 -7.57
CA ILE A 201 -4.16 -8.50 -8.71
C ILE A 201 -5.47 -8.27 -9.45
N ASP A 202 -5.86 -7.02 -9.59
CA ASP A 202 -7.08 -6.62 -10.28
C ASP A 202 -6.78 -5.51 -11.29
N GLN A 203 -6.74 -5.88 -12.57
CA GLN A 203 -6.64 -4.93 -13.68
C GLN A 203 -8.02 -4.43 -14.16
N PHE A 204 -9.11 -4.84 -13.51
CA PHE A 204 -10.47 -4.47 -13.89
C PHE A 204 -11.07 -3.36 -13.00
N TYR A 205 -10.26 -2.71 -12.17
CA TYR A 205 -10.72 -1.71 -11.22
C TYR A 205 -11.51 -0.59 -11.89
N CYS A 206 -12.68 -0.26 -11.34
CA CYS A 206 -13.54 0.81 -11.81
C CYS A 206 -14.54 1.25 -10.74
N ASP A 207 -15.13 2.44 -10.91
CA ASP A 207 -16.07 3.08 -9.97
C ASP A 207 -17.55 2.94 -10.35
N HIS A 208 -17.86 2.17 -11.39
CA HIS A 208 -19.23 1.94 -11.85
C HIS A 208 -19.66 0.50 -11.58
N MET A 209 -20.97 0.30 -11.34
CA MET A 209 -21.55 -1.04 -11.10
C MET A 209 -21.33 -2.01 -12.27
N HIS A 210 -21.23 -1.47 -13.49
CA HIS A 210 -20.89 -2.20 -14.71
C HIS A 210 -19.88 -1.40 -15.51
N CYS A 211 -18.72 -2.00 -15.76
CA CYS A 211 -17.65 -1.40 -16.54
C CYS A 211 -17.42 -2.24 -17.79
N VAL A 212 -17.35 -1.57 -18.94
CA VAL A 212 -17.03 -2.24 -20.19
C VAL A 212 -15.54 -2.56 -20.19
N THR A 213 -15.20 -3.84 -20.38
CA THR A 213 -13.81 -4.29 -20.55
C THR A 213 -13.10 -3.46 -21.61
N GLN A 214 -12.08 -2.72 -21.21
CA GLN A 214 -11.27 -1.89 -22.11
C GLN A 214 -10.15 -2.72 -22.77
N GLU A 215 -9.75 -2.32 -23.97
CA GLU A 215 -8.65 -2.98 -24.70
C GLU A 215 -7.26 -2.54 -24.24
N SER A 216 -7.14 -1.45 -23.48
CA SER A 216 -5.88 -1.05 -22.84
C SER A 216 -5.89 -1.33 -21.35
N ALA A 217 -4.74 -1.74 -20.83
CA ALA A 217 -4.49 -1.86 -19.39
C ALA A 217 -3.01 -1.60 -19.09
N LEU A 218 -2.74 -1.27 -17.83
CA LEU A 218 -1.40 -0.98 -17.32
C LEU A 218 -0.62 -2.29 -17.17
N LYS A 219 0.65 -2.33 -17.61
CA LYS A 219 1.43 -3.58 -17.59
C LYS A 219 1.79 -3.98 -16.16
N VAL A 220 1.38 -5.18 -15.74
CA VAL A 220 1.78 -5.78 -14.46
C VAL A 220 2.75 -6.93 -14.74
N SER A 221 3.99 -6.85 -14.24
CA SER A 221 4.99 -7.88 -14.55
C SER A 221 6.09 -8.03 -13.51
N ASN A 222 6.68 -9.21 -13.41
CA ASN A 222 7.79 -9.53 -12.50
C ASN A 222 7.38 -9.29 -11.03
N ILE A 223 6.39 -10.05 -10.59
CA ILE A 223 5.82 -9.97 -9.25
C ILE A 223 6.02 -11.32 -8.57
N THR A 224 6.70 -11.35 -7.44
CA THR A 224 6.89 -12.56 -6.64
C THR A 224 6.08 -12.48 -5.36
N PHE A 225 5.25 -13.48 -5.12
CA PHE A 225 4.63 -13.75 -3.83
C PHE A 225 5.27 -15.01 -3.25
N ARG A 226 5.91 -14.89 -2.08
CA ARG A 226 6.70 -15.97 -1.50
C ARG A 226 6.40 -16.19 -0.02
N GLN A 227 6.36 -17.43 0.45
CA GLN A 227 6.22 -17.75 1.87
C GLN A 227 5.00 -17.06 2.49
N ILE A 228 3.83 -17.31 1.89
CA ILE A 228 2.55 -16.75 2.35
C ILE A 228 1.75 -17.86 3.03
N LEU A 229 1.59 -17.73 4.34
CA LEU A 229 0.91 -18.68 5.22
C LEU A 229 -0.35 -18.03 5.79
N GLY A 230 -1.44 -18.77 5.98
CA GLY A 230 -2.52 -18.27 6.84
C GLY A 230 -3.90 -18.81 6.56
N THR A 231 -4.88 -17.99 6.93
CA THR A 231 -6.31 -18.29 6.83
C THR A 231 -7.05 -17.18 6.10
N SER A 232 -7.97 -17.56 5.22
CA SER A 232 -8.87 -16.65 4.52
C SER A 232 -10.29 -16.71 5.06
N SER A 233 -10.93 -15.55 5.20
CA SER A 233 -12.36 -15.44 5.55
C SER A 233 -13.29 -15.70 4.36
N THR A 234 -12.77 -15.76 3.14
CA THR A 234 -13.54 -16.02 1.92
C THR A 234 -13.01 -17.26 1.19
N GLN A 235 -13.83 -17.83 0.31
CA GLN A 235 -13.43 -18.98 -0.51
C GLN A 235 -12.22 -18.64 -1.40
N THR A 236 -12.29 -17.54 -2.16
CA THR A 236 -11.20 -17.09 -3.03
C THR A 236 -10.16 -16.32 -2.23
N ALA A 237 -9.01 -16.96 -1.96
CA ALA A 237 -7.92 -16.34 -1.22
C ALA A 237 -6.86 -15.70 -2.11
N VAL A 238 -6.72 -16.19 -3.34
CA VAL A 238 -5.80 -15.63 -4.35
C VAL A 238 -6.63 -15.30 -5.58
N ASN A 239 -6.57 -14.04 -6.01
CA ASN A 239 -7.24 -13.57 -7.21
C ASN A 239 -6.23 -12.88 -8.13
N LEU A 240 -6.07 -13.40 -9.34
CA LEU A 240 -5.18 -12.85 -10.38
C LEU A 240 -6.05 -12.51 -11.59
N ALA A 241 -6.74 -11.38 -11.53
CA ALA A 241 -7.66 -10.91 -12.54
C ALA A 241 -6.96 -9.93 -13.50
N CYS A 242 -6.41 -10.47 -14.58
CA CYS A 242 -5.65 -9.71 -15.58
C CYS A 242 -6.39 -9.59 -16.91
N SER A 243 -6.13 -8.49 -17.62
CA SER A 243 -6.68 -8.21 -18.94
C SER A 243 -6.17 -9.22 -19.97
N SER A 244 -7.03 -9.62 -20.91
CA SER A 244 -6.61 -10.46 -22.04
C SER A 244 -5.76 -9.69 -23.06
N SER A 245 -5.89 -8.37 -23.14
CA SER A 245 -5.12 -7.53 -24.07
C SER A 245 -3.74 -7.17 -23.53
N VAL A 246 -3.61 -7.04 -22.20
CA VAL A 246 -2.34 -6.77 -21.50
C VAL A 246 -2.26 -7.70 -20.28
N PRO A 247 -1.93 -8.99 -20.50
CA PRO A 247 -1.88 -9.98 -19.43
C PRO A 247 -0.80 -9.66 -18.39
N CYS A 248 -0.98 -10.20 -17.19
CA CYS A 248 0.08 -10.18 -16.18
C CYS A 248 1.12 -11.25 -16.51
N THR A 249 2.41 -10.89 -16.51
CA THR A 249 3.50 -11.82 -16.84
C THR A 249 4.51 -11.93 -15.73
N ASP A 250 5.31 -13.01 -15.74
CA ASP A 250 6.38 -13.22 -14.76
C ASP A 250 5.86 -13.16 -13.32
N ILE A 251 4.67 -13.73 -13.08
CA ILE A 251 4.11 -13.88 -11.73
C ILE A 251 4.67 -15.16 -11.11
N VAL A 252 5.33 -15.03 -9.96
CA VAL A 252 5.88 -16.17 -9.23
C VAL A 252 5.08 -16.37 -7.95
N LEU A 253 4.53 -17.57 -7.77
CA LEU A 253 3.93 -18.02 -6.53
C LEU A 253 4.81 -19.12 -5.93
N ASP A 254 5.39 -18.86 -4.75
CA ASP A 254 6.40 -19.71 -4.14
C ASP A 254 6.08 -19.97 -2.67
N ASP A 255 5.86 -21.22 -2.27
CA ASP A 255 5.47 -21.57 -0.90
C ASP A 255 4.22 -20.82 -0.40
N ILE A 256 3.08 -21.10 -1.04
CA ILE A 256 1.76 -20.59 -0.67
C ILE A 256 1.01 -21.67 0.11
N TYR A 257 0.59 -21.34 1.34
CA TYR A 257 -0.24 -22.20 2.20
C TYR A 257 -1.36 -21.40 2.87
N ILE A 258 -2.55 -21.44 2.29
CA ILE A 258 -3.74 -20.74 2.76
C ILE A 258 -4.89 -21.74 2.89
N LEU A 259 -5.52 -21.73 4.05
CA LEU A 259 -6.78 -22.44 4.31
C LEU A 259 -7.93 -21.44 4.43
N GLN A 260 -9.16 -21.87 4.24
CA GLN A 260 -10.32 -21.07 4.65
C GLN A 260 -10.54 -21.22 6.17
N ASN A 261 -11.13 -20.22 6.84
CA ASN A 261 -11.28 -20.17 8.31
C ASN A 261 -11.90 -21.44 8.95
N ASP A 262 -12.77 -22.15 8.23
CA ASP A 262 -13.40 -23.40 8.64
C ASP A 262 -12.55 -24.65 8.33
N LYS A 263 -11.27 -24.45 8.01
CA LYS A 263 -10.31 -25.47 7.55
C LYS A 263 -10.72 -26.14 6.24
N GLN A 264 -11.68 -25.57 5.51
CA GLN A 264 -11.91 -25.96 4.11
C GLN A 264 -10.77 -25.44 3.23
N ARG A 265 -10.68 -26.01 2.02
CA ARG A 265 -9.71 -25.53 1.04
C ARG A 265 -10.14 -24.16 0.57
N ALA A 266 -9.26 -23.16 0.68
CA ALA A 266 -9.40 -21.92 -0.08
C ALA A 266 -9.30 -22.23 -1.60
N SER A 267 -9.55 -21.23 -2.44
CA SER A 267 -9.42 -21.34 -3.89
C SER A 267 -8.58 -20.21 -4.47
N VAL A 268 -8.03 -20.48 -5.66
CA VAL A 268 -7.37 -19.49 -6.50
C VAL A 268 -8.23 -19.22 -7.73
N ALA A 269 -8.36 -17.95 -8.10
CA ALA A 269 -8.90 -17.53 -9.39
C ALA A 269 -7.80 -16.87 -10.22
N CYS A 270 -7.67 -17.27 -11.48
CA CYS A 270 -6.74 -16.68 -12.43
C CYS A 270 -7.45 -16.34 -13.73
N ASN A 271 -7.13 -15.19 -14.30
CA ASN A 271 -7.57 -14.75 -15.62
C ASN A 271 -6.40 -14.03 -16.30
N ASN A 272 -5.93 -14.54 -17.45
CA ASN A 272 -4.81 -13.98 -18.23
C ASN A 272 -3.54 -13.66 -17.41
N ALA A 273 -3.24 -14.49 -16.41
CA ALA A 273 -2.02 -14.40 -15.62
C ALA A 273 -1.06 -15.52 -16.01
N TYR A 274 0.20 -15.16 -16.22
CA TYR A 274 1.25 -16.06 -16.70
C TYR A 274 2.46 -16.01 -15.78
N GLY A 275 3.04 -17.17 -15.50
CA GLY A 275 4.00 -17.28 -14.42
C GLY A 275 4.45 -18.69 -14.10
N SER A 276 4.99 -18.84 -12.89
CA SER A 276 5.43 -20.12 -12.34
C SER A 276 4.92 -20.31 -10.91
N VAL A 277 4.71 -21.57 -10.56
CA VAL A 277 4.35 -21.99 -9.21
C VAL A 277 5.40 -22.98 -8.73
N GLN A 278 5.93 -22.77 -7.53
CA GLN A 278 6.97 -23.62 -6.94
C GLN A 278 6.73 -23.81 -5.44
N GLY A 279 7.37 -24.84 -4.87
CA GLY A 279 7.24 -25.17 -3.46
C GLY A 279 5.84 -25.63 -3.07
N MET A 280 5.39 -25.23 -1.88
CA MET A 280 4.07 -25.54 -1.35
C MET A 280 2.96 -24.78 -2.09
N LYS A 281 1.87 -25.48 -2.44
CA LYS A 281 0.73 -24.93 -3.20
C LYS A 281 -0.62 -25.36 -2.62
N VAL A 282 -0.95 -24.77 -1.49
CA VAL A 282 -2.27 -24.91 -0.87
C VAL A 282 -2.87 -23.52 -0.78
N PRO A 283 -4.01 -23.23 -1.42
CA PRO A 283 -4.76 -24.10 -2.33
C PRO A 283 -4.02 -24.39 -3.65
N ASP A 284 -4.55 -25.33 -4.43
CA ASP A 284 -3.97 -25.64 -5.75
C ASP A 284 -4.08 -24.43 -6.69
N VAL A 285 -2.99 -24.14 -7.40
CA VAL A 285 -2.83 -22.93 -8.23
C VAL A 285 -2.71 -23.29 -9.71
N SER A 286 -3.42 -24.34 -10.13
CA SER A 286 -3.34 -24.87 -11.51
C SER A 286 -3.85 -23.89 -12.58
N CYS A 287 -4.54 -22.81 -12.20
CA CYS A 287 -5.05 -21.82 -13.13
C CYS A 287 -4.00 -20.81 -13.62
N LEU A 288 -2.83 -20.73 -12.98
CA LEU A 288 -1.75 -19.85 -13.44
C LEU A 288 -1.11 -20.47 -14.69
N ASN A 289 -1.21 -19.77 -15.82
CA ASN A 289 -0.65 -20.27 -17.07
C ASN A 289 0.87 -20.27 -17.01
N GLN A 290 1.49 -21.33 -17.54
CA GLN A 290 2.94 -21.37 -17.68
C GLN A 290 3.36 -20.51 -18.88
N MET A 291 4.50 -19.82 -18.74
CA MET A 291 5.15 -19.11 -19.85
C MET A 291 5.97 -20.07 -20.71
#